data_AF-A0A6P6QI53-F1
#
_entry.id   AF-A0A6P6QI53-F1
#
_cell.length_a   1.000
_cell.length_b   1.000
_cell.length_c   1.000
_cell.angle_alpha   90.00
_cell.angle_beta   90.00
_cell.angle_gamma   90.00
#
_symmetry.space_group_name_H-M   'P 1'
#
loop_
_entity.id
_entity.type
_entity.pdbx_description
1 polymer ?
#
loop_
_entity_poly.entity_id
_entity_poly.type
_entity_poly.pdbx_seq_one_letter_code
_entity_poly.pdbx_strand_id
1 'polypeptide(L)'
;MVNVFITCLAACLLHILPSAPTSISWCYHKASCSDLVWPIIAEKDCNGTQQSPIDIVTTNVQANTTLTPFTFTGYNQDATLTEITNTGTTIQVTLDHKKMHVEGGGLPGLFASTQFHFHWGNGSTTPGSEHRVNGKQYPMELHIVSKAEHNGSLPNDSILAAFGFFIEASNDTGKPESWKILTSNLTEIASAGDKTRVSDKLTMDDLLSGVDRTKYYRYLGSLTTPNCDEGVIWTIFKDPIKVSQDLIDLFTTTVYINKTSNSPLMTNTFRGVQPINGRIVMSQIAGTKITGLLMPTSANKTSAIIMPTSANKTTAIIMPTSANKTTASIKPTSANKTTAIIKPTSANKTTAIIMPTSANKTTASIKPTSANKTTASIKPTPATKTTAIIKPTSATKTTGLKPKLGLKTTRILKPASTATTLSQAYIFPLSVVMLYVVLSL
;
A
#
# COMPACT_ATOMS: atom_id res chain seq x y z
N MET A 1 -37.22 -63.89 53.39
CA MET A 1 -36.11 -64.09 52.43
C MET A 1 -36.67 -63.94 51.03
N VAL A 2 -36.29 -62.88 50.31
CA VAL A 2 -35.98 -62.85 48.87
C VAL A 2 -35.44 -61.44 48.60
N ASN A 3 -34.24 -61.41 48.03
CA ASN A 3 -33.40 -60.24 47.81
C ASN A 3 -33.94 -59.32 46.72
N VAL A 4 -33.71 -58.03 46.95
CA VAL A 4 -33.72 -56.92 46.00
C VAL A 4 -32.70 -57.18 44.88
N PHE A 5 -33.07 -56.99 43.61
CA PHE A 5 -32.22 -56.39 42.58
C PHE A 5 -33.08 -55.89 41.40
N ILE A 6 -33.23 -54.56 41.31
CA ILE A 6 -33.74 -53.84 40.15
C ILE A 6 -32.53 -53.63 39.22
N THR A 7 -32.54 -54.26 38.04
CA THR A 7 -31.57 -53.99 36.98
C THR A 7 -32.04 -52.81 36.14
N CYS A 8 -31.42 -51.64 36.33
CA CYS A 8 -31.52 -50.50 35.41
C CYS A 8 -30.81 -50.82 34.09
N LEU A 9 -31.56 -50.88 33.00
CA LEU A 9 -31.03 -50.80 31.62
C LEU A 9 -30.71 -49.33 31.32
N ALA A 10 -29.45 -48.93 31.55
CA ALA A 10 -28.93 -47.67 31.03
C ALA A 10 -28.51 -47.88 29.57
N ALA A 11 -29.29 -47.32 28.64
CA ALA A 11 -28.88 -47.22 27.25
C ALA A 11 -27.67 -46.29 27.14
N CYS A 12 -26.50 -46.83 26.79
CA CYS A 12 -25.34 -46.06 26.39
C CYS A 12 -25.66 -45.30 25.09
N LEU A 13 -26.06 -44.02 25.20
CA LEU A 13 -25.88 -43.07 24.11
C LEU A 13 -24.37 -42.86 23.93
N LEU A 14 -23.75 -43.61 23.01
CA LEU A 14 -22.45 -43.23 22.46
C LEU A 14 -22.61 -41.83 21.85
N HIS A 15 -22.13 -40.81 22.57
CA HIS A 15 -21.88 -39.52 21.98
C HIS A 15 -20.74 -39.73 20.99
N ILE A 16 -21.06 -39.66 19.70
CA ILE A 16 -20.07 -39.57 18.63
C ILE A 16 -19.36 -38.23 18.87
N LEU A 17 -18.23 -38.28 19.57
CA LEU A 17 -17.32 -37.16 19.63
C LEU A 17 -16.91 -36.83 18.19
N PRO A 18 -17.02 -35.57 17.73
CA PRO A 18 -16.51 -35.21 16.42
C PRO A 18 -15.03 -35.54 16.38
N SER A 19 -14.66 -36.43 15.47
CA SER A 19 -13.26 -36.74 15.16
C SER A 19 -12.53 -35.43 14.89
N ALA A 20 -11.41 -35.20 15.58
CA ALA A 20 -10.50 -34.10 15.26
C ALA A 20 -10.19 -34.14 13.76
N PRO A 21 -10.21 -33.00 13.04
CA PRO A 21 -9.90 -33.00 11.62
C PRO A 21 -8.52 -33.60 11.43
N THR A 22 -8.46 -34.69 10.66
CA THR A 22 -7.20 -35.30 10.23
C THR A 22 -6.40 -34.24 9.49
N SER A 23 -5.30 -33.77 10.07
CA SER A 23 -4.40 -32.82 9.41
C SER A 23 -3.91 -33.46 8.12
N ILE A 24 -4.33 -32.91 6.98
CA ILE A 24 -3.89 -33.39 5.66
C ILE A 24 -2.37 -33.15 5.57
N SER A 25 -1.60 -34.22 5.37
CA SER A 25 -0.15 -34.10 5.20
C SER A 25 0.15 -33.57 3.80
N TRP A 26 0.66 -32.35 3.72
CA TRP A 26 0.98 -31.67 2.47
C TRP A 26 2.42 -31.15 2.45
N CYS A 27 2.95 -30.88 1.26
CA CYS A 27 4.29 -30.37 1.06
C CYS A 27 4.42 -29.66 -0.30
N TYR A 28 5.59 -29.13 -0.63
CA TYR A 28 5.95 -28.70 -1.99
C TYR A 28 6.95 -29.64 -2.67
N HIS A 29 7.85 -30.25 -1.90
CA HIS A 29 9.06 -30.91 -2.41
C HIS A 29 8.88 -32.37 -2.84
N LYS A 30 7.73 -33.01 -2.61
CA LYS A 30 7.46 -34.40 -3.03
C LYS A 30 6.19 -34.46 -3.88
N ALA A 31 6.25 -35.20 -4.98
CA ALA A 31 5.11 -35.41 -5.87
C ALA A 31 3.86 -35.99 -5.17
N SER A 32 4.04 -36.78 -4.11
CA SER A 32 2.94 -37.40 -3.37
C SER A 32 2.14 -36.42 -2.50
N CYS A 33 2.68 -35.22 -2.23
CA CYS A 33 2.04 -34.22 -1.38
C CYS A 33 2.15 -32.79 -1.91
N SER A 34 2.64 -32.60 -3.15
CA SER A 34 2.83 -31.30 -3.81
C SER A 34 1.52 -30.61 -4.17
N ASP A 35 1.61 -29.33 -4.54
CA ASP A 35 0.48 -28.52 -4.96
C ASP A 35 -0.37 -29.13 -6.07
N LEU A 36 0.27 -29.86 -7.00
CA LEU A 36 -0.41 -30.59 -8.08
C LEU A 36 -1.40 -31.65 -7.59
N VAL A 37 -1.23 -32.19 -6.37
CA VAL A 37 -2.11 -33.22 -5.80
C VAL A 37 -3.02 -32.70 -4.69
N TRP A 38 -2.89 -31.43 -4.28
CA TRP A 38 -3.77 -30.84 -3.26
C TRP A 38 -5.27 -30.91 -3.61
N PRO A 39 -5.71 -30.73 -4.88
CA PRO A 39 -7.11 -30.95 -5.25
C PRO A 39 -7.62 -32.38 -5.01
N ILE A 40 -6.72 -33.35 -4.77
CA ILE A 40 -7.05 -34.75 -4.48
C ILE A 40 -6.95 -35.00 -2.96
N ILE A 41 -5.83 -34.62 -2.33
CA ILE A 41 -5.60 -34.93 -0.91
C ILE A 41 -6.36 -33.99 0.04
N ALA A 42 -6.78 -32.83 -0.46
CA ALA A 42 -7.60 -31.83 0.23
C ALA A 42 -8.78 -31.41 -0.66
N GLU A 43 -9.44 -32.41 -1.28
CA GLU A 43 -10.46 -32.22 -2.31
C GLU A 43 -11.55 -31.22 -1.93
N LYS A 44 -12.04 -31.32 -0.70
CA LYS A 44 -13.13 -30.48 -0.20
C LYS A 44 -12.85 -28.98 -0.38
N ASP A 45 -11.61 -28.56 -0.17
CA ASP A 45 -11.27 -27.15 -0.06
C ASP A 45 -10.36 -26.68 -1.21
N CYS A 46 -9.51 -27.57 -1.75
CA CYS A 46 -8.51 -27.22 -2.78
C CYS A 46 -8.96 -27.43 -4.23
N ASN A 47 -10.14 -28.01 -4.47
CA ASN A 47 -10.72 -28.19 -5.81
C ASN A 47 -11.86 -27.18 -6.12
N GLY A 48 -11.89 -26.07 -5.37
CA GLY A 48 -12.87 -25.00 -5.57
C GLY A 48 -12.68 -24.21 -6.87
N THR A 49 -13.66 -23.38 -7.21
CA THR A 49 -13.66 -22.59 -8.46
C THR A 49 -13.07 -21.19 -8.30
N GLN A 50 -12.86 -20.73 -7.07
CA GLN A 50 -12.32 -19.42 -6.73
C GLN A 50 -10.94 -19.53 -6.07
N GLN A 51 -10.16 -20.53 -6.48
CA GLN A 51 -8.83 -20.77 -5.92
C GLN A 51 -7.81 -19.70 -6.32
N SER A 52 -6.77 -19.56 -5.49
CA SER A 52 -5.60 -18.71 -5.68
C SER A 52 -4.33 -19.57 -5.69
N PRO A 53 -3.23 -19.11 -6.30
CA PRO A 53 -3.04 -17.82 -7.00
C PRO A 53 -3.63 -17.82 -8.42
N ILE A 54 -3.57 -16.69 -9.13
CA ILE A 54 -4.01 -16.56 -10.53
C ILE A 54 -2.96 -15.84 -11.39
N ASP A 55 -3.05 -16.02 -12.71
CA ASP A 55 -2.40 -15.11 -13.67
C ASP A 55 -3.30 -13.91 -13.96
N ILE A 56 -2.81 -12.71 -13.68
CA ILE A 56 -3.53 -11.47 -13.89
C ILE A 56 -3.28 -11.00 -15.33
N VAL A 57 -4.24 -11.29 -16.20
CA VAL A 57 -4.25 -10.84 -17.60
C VAL A 57 -4.73 -9.40 -17.65
N THR A 58 -3.80 -8.45 -17.82
CA THR A 58 -4.07 -7.00 -17.67
C THR A 58 -5.06 -6.44 -18.67
N THR A 59 -5.21 -7.04 -19.85
CA THR A 59 -6.22 -6.64 -20.85
C THR A 59 -7.64 -6.95 -20.41
N ASN A 60 -7.83 -7.89 -19.49
CA ASN A 60 -9.14 -8.30 -18.97
C ASN A 60 -9.47 -7.62 -17.64
N VAL A 61 -8.54 -6.84 -17.08
CA VAL A 61 -8.72 -6.15 -15.80
C VAL A 61 -9.76 -5.04 -15.97
N GLN A 62 -10.80 -5.09 -15.15
CA GLN A 62 -11.86 -4.08 -15.17
C GLN A 62 -11.52 -2.91 -14.25
N ALA A 63 -11.78 -1.70 -14.74
CA ALA A 63 -11.59 -0.51 -13.94
C ALA A 63 -12.71 -0.39 -12.90
N ASN A 64 -12.35 -0.08 -11.65
CA ASN A 64 -13.30 0.11 -10.57
C ASN A 64 -13.00 1.43 -9.84
N THR A 65 -13.98 2.35 -9.86
CA THR A 65 -13.92 3.67 -9.22
C THR A 65 -13.97 3.63 -7.70
N THR A 66 -14.49 2.54 -7.12
CA THR A 66 -14.66 2.41 -5.66
C THR A 66 -13.37 1.94 -4.97
N LEU A 67 -12.38 1.46 -5.73
CA LEU A 67 -11.06 1.11 -5.21
C LEU A 67 -10.26 2.38 -4.91
N THR A 68 -10.15 2.70 -3.62
CA THR A 68 -9.43 3.85 -3.09
C THR A 68 -8.02 3.48 -2.61
N PRO A 69 -7.18 4.44 -2.20
CA PRO A 69 -5.99 4.12 -1.42
C PRO A 69 -6.35 3.44 -0.08
N PHE A 70 -5.46 2.59 0.40
CA PHE A 70 -5.54 2.04 1.76
C PHE A 70 -4.98 3.02 2.79
N THR A 71 -5.43 2.86 4.03
CA THR A 71 -4.76 3.39 5.23
C THR A 71 -4.06 2.22 5.93
N PHE A 72 -2.74 2.29 6.03
CA PHE A 72 -1.93 1.34 6.80
C PHE A 72 -1.55 1.99 8.14
N THR A 73 -2.01 1.40 9.24
CA THR A 73 -1.73 1.88 10.61
C THR A 73 -0.69 0.95 11.26
N GLY A 74 0.32 1.52 11.91
CA GLY A 74 1.35 0.75 12.63
C GLY A 74 2.50 0.21 11.77
N TYR A 75 2.40 0.27 10.43
CA TYR A 75 3.41 -0.29 9.51
C TYR A 75 4.77 0.42 9.55
N ASN A 76 4.79 1.66 10.03
CA ASN A 76 6.00 2.47 10.20
C ASN A 76 6.50 2.51 11.65
N GLN A 77 5.96 1.66 12.54
CA GLN A 77 6.31 1.64 13.95
C GLN A 77 7.28 0.49 14.25
N ASP A 78 8.26 0.80 15.09
CA ASP A 78 9.23 -0.15 15.65
C ASP A 78 8.54 -1.23 16.51
N ALA A 79 9.21 -2.37 16.66
CA ALA A 79 8.77 -3.50 17.49
C ALA A 79 7.33 -4.01 17.18
N THR A 80 6.89 -3.86 15.93
CA THR A 80 5.61 -4.42 15.43
C THR A 80 5.79 -5.75 14.69
N LEU A 81 6.99 -6.05 14.20
CA LEU A 81 7.41 -7.38 13.76
C LEU A 81 8.03 -8.08 14.98
N THR A 82 7.44 -9.20 15.42
CA THR A 82 7.76 -9.77 16.74
C THR A 82 8.67 -10.99 16.65
N GLU A 83 8.25 -12.02 15.93
CA GLU A 83 8.95 -13.31 15.82
C GLU A 83 9.06 -13.72 14.36
N ILE A 84 10.25 -14.12 13.92
CA ILE A 84 10.48 -14.76 12.62
C ILE A 84 10.67 -16.26 12.85
N THR A 85 10.00 -17.09 12.05
CA THR A 85 9.93 -18.54 12.21
C THR A 85 10.10 -19.22 10.87
N ASN A 86 10.90 -20.28 10.83
CA ASN A 86 10.88 -21.24 9.75
C ASN A 86 9.78 -22.27 10.02
N THR A 87 8.74 -22.29 9.21
CA THR A 87 7.58 -23.20 9.39
C THR A 87 7.79 -24.58 8.78
N GLY A 88 8.89 -24.78 8.04
CA GLY A 88 9.13 -25.96 7.20
C GLY A 88 8.53 -25.86 5.80
N THR A 89 7.64 -24.89 5.55
CA THR A 89 7.05 -24.63 4.23
C THR A 89 7.21 -23.18 3.76
N THR A 90 7.52 -22.26 4.68
CA THR A 90 7.80 -20.85 4.43
C THR A 90 8.59 -20.25 5.61
N ILE A 91 9.21 -19.09 5.39
CA ILE A 91 9.58 -18.17 6.47
C ILE A 91 8.40 -17.26 6.76
N GLN A 92 8.01 -17.17 8.03
CA GLN A 92 6.87 -16.37 8.50
C GLN A 92 7.34 -15.38 9.56
N VAL A 93 6.81 -14.17 9.54
CA VAL A 93 6.97 -13.16 10.58
C VAL A 93 5.63 -12.84 11.21
N THR A 94 5.55 -12.98 12.53
CA THR A 94 4.38 -12.60 13.33
C THR A 94 4.32 -11.08 13.50
N LEU A 95 3.14 -10.50 13.32
CA LEU A 95 2.87 -9.07 13.46
C LEU A 95 2.08 -8.79 14.73
N ASP A 96 2.34 -7.64 15.36
CA ASP A 96 1.53 -7.12 16.46
C ASP A 96 0.18 -6.62 15.93
N HIS A 97 -0.76 -7.56 15.79
CA HIS A 97 -2.11 -7.33 15.27
C HIS A 97 -2.91 -6.29 16.07
N LYS A 98 -2.52 -5.98 17.32
CA LYS A 98 -3.16 -4.92 18.11
C LYS A 98 -2.70 -3.52 17.72
N LYS A 99 -1.60 -3.40 16.97
CA LYS A 99 -1.04 -2.13 16.49
C LYS A 99 -1.15 -2.00 14.98
N MET A 100 -1.07 -3.11 14.25
CA MET A 100 -1.01 -3.11 12.79
C MET A 100 -2.36 -3.38 12.15
N HIS A 101 -2.90 -2.40 11.44
CA HIS A 101 -4.21 -2.50 10.79
C HIS A 101 -4.19 -1.96 9.37
N VAL A 102 -5.15 -2.43 8.56
CA VAL A 102 -5.40 -1.95 7.21
C VAL A 102 -6.89 -1.70 7.03
N GLU A 103 -7.24 -0.57 6.42
CA GLU A 103 -8.60 -0.24 6.00
C GLU A 103 -8.60 0.50 4.66
N GLY A 104 -9.77 0.71 4.08
CA GLY A 104 -9.92 1.35 2.78
C GLY A 104 -9.61 0.40 1.63
N GLY A 105 -9.31 0.94 0.45
CA GLY A 105 -9.08 0.15 -0.76
C GLY A 105 -10.21 -0.80 -1.13
N GLY A 106 -11.46 -0.50 -0.74
CA GLY A 106 -12.62 -1.35 -0.97
C GLY A 106 -12.73 -2.56 -0.03
N LEU A 107 -11.98 -2.60 1.07
CA LEU A 107 -12.25 -3.54 2.16
C LEU A 107 -13.54 -3.16 2.88
N PRO A 108 -14.31 -4.14 3.38
CA PRO A 108 -15.60 -3.89 4.02
C PRO A 108 -15.50 -3.32 5.45
N GLY A 109 -14.28 -3.16 5.98
CA GLY A 109 -14.04 -2.62 7.30
C GLY A 109 -12.55 -2.55 7.65
N LEU A 110 -12.27 -2.59 8.95
CA LEU A 110 -10.92 -2.60 9.51
C LEU A 110 -10.40 -4.05 9.61
N PHE A 111 -9.15 -4.26 9.22
CA PHE A 111 -8.50 -5.56 9.25
C PHE A 111 -7.20 -5.49 10.06
N ALA A 112 -7.07 -6.34 11.07
CA ALA A 112 -5.84 -6.49 11.85
C ALA A 112 -4.83 -7.36 11.09
N SER A 113 -3.60 -6.87 10.91
CA SER A 113 -2.52 -7.62 10.23
C SER A 113 -1.84 -8.57 11.21
N THR A 114 -1.85 -9.86 10.88
CA THR A 114 -1.46 -10.92 11.84
C THR A 114 -0.08 -11.51 11.58
N GLN A 115 0.28 -11.66 10.30
CA GLN A 115 1.57 -12.20 9.88
C GLN A 115 1.89 -11.76 8.46
N PHE A 116 3.16 -11.85 8.07
CA PHE A 116 3.52 -12.01 6.67
C PHE A 116 4.43 -13.22 6.45
N HIS A 117 4.46 -13.72 5.23
CA HIS A 117 5.31 -14.85 4.84
C HIS A 117 5.74 -14.73 3.37
N PHE A 118 6.59 -15.66 2.93
CA PHE A 118 7.24 -15.61 1.64
C PHE A 118 7.01 -16.87 0.82
N HIS A 119 6.92 -16.70 -0.49
CA HIS A 119 6.98 -17.76 -1.49
C HIS A 119 8.16 -17.48 -2.40
N TRP A 120 8.94 -18.51 -2.74
CA TRP A 120 10.13 -18.35 -3.57
C TRP A 120 10.47 -19.57 -4.42
N GLY A 121 11.23 -19.33 -5.47
CA GLY A 121 11.70 -20.36 -6.41
C GLY A 121 12.97 -21.06 -5.92
N ASN A 122 13.89 -21.28 -6.85
CA ASN A 122 15.25 -21.74 -6.56
C ASN A 122 16.27 -20.65 -6.92
N GLY A 123 16.60 -19.82 -5.93
CA GLY A 123 17.45 -18.65 -6.08
C GLY A 123 16.77 -17.50 -6.81
N SER A 124 17.55 -16.45 -7.04
CA SER A 124 17.13 -15.19 -7.66
C SER A 124 16.87 -15.27 -9.16
N THR A 125 17.32 -16.34 -9.81
CA THR A 125 17.19 -16.55 -11.27
C THR A 125 16.01 -17.45 -11.65
N THR A 126 15.46 -18.20 -10.70
CA THR A 126 14.29 -19.07 -10.92
C THR A 126 13.03 -18.40 -10.38
N PRO A 127 11.96 -18.24 -11.18
CA PRO A 127 10.71 -17.69 -10.68
C PRO A 127 10.08 -18.53 -9.56
N GLY A 128 9.43 -17.88 -8.61
CA GLY A 128 8.65 -18.52 -7.57
C GLY A 128 7.67 -17.63 -6.80
N SER A 129 7.27 -16.50 -7.39
CA SER A 129 6.04 -15.83 -6.97
C SER A 129 4.83 -16.71 -7.25
N GLU A 130 3.80 -16.66 -6.41
CA GLU A 130 2.58 -17.44 -6.62
C GLU A 130 1.75 -16.84 -7.76
N HIS A 131 1.51 -15.54 -7.71
CA HIS A 131 0.79 -14.81 -8.74
C HIS A 131 1.67 -14.55 -9.96
N ARG A 132 1.00 -14.33 -11.09
CA ARG A 132 1.60 -13.87 -12.34
C ARG A 132 0.89 -12.63 -12.86
N VAL A 133 1.57 -11.87 -13.72
CA VAL A 133 0.98 -10.77 -14.47
C VAL A 133 1.32 -10.92 -15.94
N ASN A 134 0.32 -11.16 -16.78
CA ASN A 134 0.50 -11.49 -18.21
C ASN A 134 1.51 -12.63 -18.40
N GLY A 135 1.43 -13.67 -17.57
CA GLY A 135 2.35 -14.81 -17.59
C GLY A 135 3.71 -14.55 -16.94
N LYS A 136 4.09 -13.31 -16.60
CA LYS A 136 5.34 -13.02 -15.88
C LYS A 136 5.23 -13.47 -14.43
N GLN A 137 6.15 -14.35 -14.01
CA GLN A 137 6.37 -14.76 -12.63
C GLN A 137 7.67 -14.10 -12.12
N TYR A 138 7.71 -13.74 -10.84
CA TYR A 138 8.85 -13.07 -10.18
C TYR A 138 9.63 -14.08 -9.32
N PRO A 139 10.89 -13.80 -8.92
CA PRO A 139 11.65 -14.70 -8.05
C PRO A 139 10.99 -15.06 -6.72
N MET A 140 10.34 -14.08 -6.07
CA MET A 140 9.62 -14.30 -4.82
C MET A 140 8.34 -13.47 -4.73
N GLU A 141 7.48 -13.82 -3.78
CA GLU A 141 6.29 -13.05 -3.39
C GLU A 141 6.15 -13.01 -1.87
N LEU A 142 5.85 -11.83 -1.32
CA LEU A 142 5.51 -11.64 0.08
C LEU A 142 3.99 -11.51 0.22
N HIS A 143 3.41 -12.24 1.17
CA HIS A 143 2.00 -12.14 1.54
C HIS A 143 1.84 -11.61 2.95
N ILE A 144 1.09 -10.51 3.11
CA ILE A 144 0.61 -10.05 4.42
C ILE A 144 -0.82 -10.56 4.61
N VAL A 145 -1.07 -11.24 5.72
CA VAL A 145 -2.39 -11.79 6.05
C VAL A 145 -3.04 -10.95 7.16
N SER A 146 -4.23 -10.44 6.86
CA SER A 146 -5.04 -9.66 7.79
C SER A 146 -6.42 -10.26 7.99
N LYS A 147 -6.94 -10.17 9.21
CA LYS A 147 -8.26 -10.67 9.61
C LYS A 147 -9.19 -9.50 9.87
N ALA A 148 -10.45 -9.61 9.45
CA ALA A 148 -11.45 -8.60 9.75
C ALA A 148 -11.61 -8.44 11.28
N GLU A 149 -11.70 -7.20 11.76
CA GLU A 149 -12.06 -6.93 13.15
C GLU A 149 -13.58 -6.78 13.29
N HIS A 150 -14.16 -7.49 14.25
CA HIS A 150 -15.58 -7.43 14.53
C HIS A 150 -15.97 -6.10 15.19
N ASN A 151 -16.32 -5.10 14.38
CA ASN A 151 -16.92 -3.84 14.82
C ASN A 151 -18.43 -3.78 14.54
N GLY A 152 -19.15 -4.88 14.80
CA GLY A 152 -20.63 -4.95 14.81
C GLY A 152 -21.33 -4.92 13.44
N SER A 153 -20.63 -4.59 12.35
CA SER A 153 -21.18 -4.55 10.98
C SER A 153 -20.70 -5.71 10.09
N LEU A 154 -19.73 -6.50 10.55
CA LEU A 154 -19.17 -7.63 9.80
C LEU A 154 -19.55 -8.95 10.49
N PRO A 155 -20.09 -9.92 9.75
CA PRO A 155 -20.75 -11.09 10.34
C PRO A 155 -19.81 -12.15 10.93
N ASN A 156 -18.49 -12.09 10.74
CA ASN A 156 -17.56 -13.07 11.31
C ASN A 156 -16.09 -12.64 11.25
N ASP A 157 -15.29 -13.05 12.26
CA ASP A 157 -13.82 -12.90 12.33
C ASP A 157 -13.06 -13.75 11.27
N SER A 158 -13.80 -14.50 10.46
CA SER A 158 -13.26 -15.43 9.46
C SER A 158 -12.88 -14.76 8.14
N ILE A 159 -13.28 -13.52 7.89
CA ILE A 159 -12.96 -12.85 6.62
C ILE A 159 -11.47 -12.48 6.60
N LEU A 160 -10.76 -12.99 5.60
CA LEU A 160 -9.35 -12.73 5.39
C LEU A 160 -9.14 -11.73 4.25
N ALA A 161 -8.19 -10.83 4.44
CA ALA A 161 -7.59 -10.05 3.37
C ALA A 161 -6.11 -10.44 3.25
N ALA A 162 -5.65 -10.64 2.02
CA ALA A 162 -4.26 -10.95 1.72
C ALA A 162 -3.67 -9.89 0.79
N PHE A 163 -2.48 -9.41 1.13
CA PHE A 163 -1.76 -8.39 0.38
C PHE A 163 -0.47 -8.98 -0.20
N GLY A 164 -0.46 -9.18 -1.51
CA GLY A 164 0.65 -9.74 -2.26
C GLY A 164 1.59 -8.66 -2.81
N PHE A 165 2.88 -8.87 -2.60
CA PHE A 165 3.96 -8.02 -3.11
C PHE A 165 4.97 -8.88 -3.85
N PHE A 166 5.10 -8.65 -5.16
CA PHE A 166 6.17 -9.25 -5.93
C PHE A 166 7.53 -8.75 -5.44
N ILE A 167 8.53 -9.61 -5.44
CA ILE A 167 9.92 -9.27 -5.16
C ILE A 167 10.73 -9.57 -6.40
N GLU A 168 11.45 -8.56 -6.89
CA GLU A 168 12.28 -8.64 -8.07
C GLU A 168 13.75 -8.47 -7.70
N ALA A 169 14.58 -9.35 -8.25
CA ALA A 169 16.02 -9.28 -8.11
C ALA A 169 16.58 -7.96 -8.68
N SER A 170 17.43 -7.29 -7.92
CA SER A 170 18.27 -6.18 -8.40
C SER A 170 19.74 -6.61 -8.48
N ASN A 171 20.53 -5.84 -9.23
CA ASN A 171 21.98 -6.07 -9.38
C ASN A 171 22.80 -5.40 -8.27
N ASP A 172 22.15 -4.77 -7.28
CA ASP A 172 22.83 -4.25 -6.10
C ASP A 172 23.35 -5.41 -5.24
N THR A 173 24.15 -5.12 -4.20
CA THR A 173 24.61 -6.13 -3.24
C THR A 173 24.21 -5.73 -1.82
N GLY A 174 23.61 -6.66 -1.08
CA GLY A 174 23.14 -6.44 0.28
C GLY A 174 22.14 -5.30 0.42
N LYS A 175 21.27 -5.08 -0.58
CA LYS A 175 20.29 -3.98 -0.59
C LYS A 175 18.86 -4.50 -0.79
N PRO A 176 17.85 -3.81 -0.21
CA PRO A 176 17.98 -2.71 0.75
C PRO A 176 18.46 -3.19 2.14
N GLU A 177 18.87 -2.24 2.99
CA GLU A 177 19.37 -2.57 4.35
C GLU A 177 18.33 -3.31 5.19
N SER A 178 17.05 -2.97 5.02
CA SER A 178 15.93 -3.64 5.70
C SER A 178 15.87 -5.13 5.41
N TRP A 179 16.09 -5.51 4.15
CA TRP A 179 16.14 -6.90 3.74
C TRP A 179 17.41 -7.60 4.23
N LYS A 180 18.55 -6.91 4.27
CA LYS A 180 19.77 -7.45 4.87
C LYS A 180 19.61 -7.78 6.37
N ILE A 181 18.92 -6.90 7.11
CA ILE A 181 18.58 -7.12 8.53
C ILE A 181 17.59 -8.28 8.68
N LEU A 182 16.60 -8.39 7.79
CA LEU A 182 15.66 -9.51 7.82
C LEU A 182 16.39 -10.83 7.58
N THR A 183 17.20 -10.91 6.52
CA THR A 183 17.87 -12.14 6.12
C THR A 183 19.00 -12.56 7.04
N SER A 184 19.57 -11.66 7.85
CA SER A 184 20.57 -12.03 8.84
C SER A 184 20.06 -13.01 9.90
N ASN A 185 18.73 -13.13 10.06
CA ASN A 185 18.11 -14.08 10.99
C ASN A 185 18.05 -15.50 10.40
N LEU A 186 18.16 -15.69 9.08
CA LEU A 186 17.90 -16.97 8.41
C LEU A 186 18.80 -18.11 8.92
N THR A 187 20.05 -17.81 9.29
CA THR A 187 20.99 -18.78 9.85
C THR A 187 20.54 -19.29 11.22
N GLU A 188 19.91 -18.43 12.04
CA GLU A 188 19.40 -18.80 13.37
C GLU A 188 18.10 -19.62 13.27
N ILE A 189 17.35 -19.42 12.18
CA ILE A 189 16.11 -20.18 11.89
C ILE A 189 16.29 -21.17 10.74
N ALA A 190 17.47 -21.76 10.63
CA ALA A 190 17.83 -22.60 9.49
C ALA A 190 16.86 -23.77 9.30
N SER A 191 16.30 -24.38 10.35
CA SER A 191 15.42 -25.56 10.21
C SER A 191 13.98 -25.31 10.65
N ALA A 192 13.06 -26.13 10.15
CA ALA A 192 11.65 -26.04 10.53
C ALA A 192 11.44 -26.11 12.05
N GLY A 193 10.59 -25.21 12.55
CA GLY A 193 10.29 -25.01 13.96
C GLY A 193 11.25 -24.05 14.68
N ASP A 194 12.38 -23.70 14.06
CA ASP A 194 13.29 -22.69 14.62
C ASP A 194 12.67 -21.29 14.49
N LYS A 195 12.89 -20.47 15.52
CA LYS A 195 12.33 -19.14 15.62
C LYS A 195 13.25 -18.21 16.40
N THR A 196 13.22 -16.93 16.07
CA THR A 196 13.93 -15.88 16.81
C THR A 196 13.17 -14.56 16.75
N ARG A 197 13.60 -13.59 17.55
CA ARG A 197 12.99 -12.26 17.60
C ARG A 197 13.47 -11.41 16.43
N VAL A 198 12.55 -10.67 15.82
CA VAL A 198 12.92 -9.68 14.79
C VAL A 198 13.51 -8.44 15.44
N SER A 199 14.50 -7.82 14.78
CA SER A 199 15.07 -6.54 15.24
C SER A 199 13.99 -5.47 15.39
N ASP A 200 13.92 -4.83 16.55
CA ASP A 200 12.93 -3.76 16.83
C ASP A 200 13.05 -2.57 15.87
N LYS A 201 14.19 -2.40 15.20
CA LYS A 201 14.45 -1.33 14.23
C LYS A 201 13.88 -1.61 12.84
N LEU A 202 13.41 -2.82 12.56
CA LEU A 202 12.87 -3.19 11.26
C LEU A 202 11.37 -2.94 11.24
N THR A 203 10.92 -2.03 10.38
CA THR A 203 9.48 -1.77 10.18
C THR A 203 8.97 -2.42 8.89
N MET A 204 7.65 -2.59 8.78
CA MET A 204 7.05 -3.13 7.56
C MET A 204 7.20 -2.17 6.38
N ASP A 205 7.11 -0.86 6.61
CA ASP A 205 7.32 0.16 5.58
C ASP A 205 8.76 0.12 5.02
N ASP A 206 9.75 -0.26 5.82
CA ASP A 206 11.13 -0.42 5.35
C ASP A 206 11.30 -1.65 4.43
N LEU A 207 10.59 -2.74 4.70
CA LEU A 207 10.60 -3.94 3.86
C LEU A 207 9.87 -3.72 2.53
N LEU A 208 8.84 -2.87 2.53
CA LEU A 208 7.99 -2.55 1.37
C LEU A 208 8.46 -1.30 0.60
N SER A 209 9.67 -0.81 0.88
CA SER A 209 10.21 0.41 0.27
C SER A 209 10.22 0.33 -1.26
N GLY A 210 9.80 1.43 -1.91
CA GLY A 210 9.74 1.54 -3.38
C GLY A 210 8.40 1.14 -4.00
N VAL A 211 7.50 0.48 -3.27
CA VAL A 211 6.18 0.07 -3.78
C VAL A 211 5.16 1.22 -3.72
N ASP A 212 4.54 1.58 -4.85
CA ASP A 212 3.37 2.46 -4.85
C ASP A 212 2.11 1.68 -4.42
N ARG A 213 1.85 1.68 -3.11
CA ARG A 213 0.67 1.03 -2.50
C ARG A 213 -0.69 1.65 -2.89
N THR A 214 -0.71 2.63 -3.81
CA THR A 214 -1.97 3.14 -4.39
C THR A 214 -2.38 2.43 -5.68
N LYS A 215 -1.51 1.57 -6.23
CA LYS A 215 -1.74 0.82 -7.47
C LYS A 215 -1.78 -0.69 -7.20
N TYR A 216 -2.93 -1.29 -7.39
CA TYR A 216 -3.11 -2.72 -7.13
C TYR A 216 -4.20 -3.35 -7.99
N TYR A 217 -4.15 -4.67 -8.09
CA TYR A 217 -5.24 -5.51 -8.56
C TYR A 217 -6.04 -6.04 -7.37
N ARG A 218 -7.35 -6.22 -7.55
CA ARG A 218 -8.29 -6.75 -6.56
C ARG A 218 -9.05 -7.92 -7.16
N TYR A 219 -9.15 -9.02 -6.44
CA TYR A 219 -10.06 -10.12 -6.76
C TYR A 219 -10.43 -10.91 -5.49
N LEU A 220 -11.48 -11.73 -5.56
CA LEU A 220 -11.81 -12.70 -4.53
C LEU A 220 -11.19 -14.05 -4.87
N GLY A 221 -10.50 -14.64 -3.91
CA GLY A 221 -9.73 -15.86 -4.10
C GLY A 221 -9.77 -16.77 -2.89
N SER A 222 -8.72 -17.57 -2.72
CA SER A 222 -8.58 -18.51 -1.62
C SER A 222 -7.27 -18.35 -0.86
N LEU A 223 -7.09 -19.13 0.20
CA LEU A 223 -5.76 -19.47 0.69
C LEU A 223 -4.97 -20.23 -0.38
N THR A 224 -3.65 -20.03 -0.42
CA THR A 224 -2.74 -20.66 -1.37
C THR A 224 -2.00 -21.86 -0.79
N THR A 225 -2.35 -22.27 0.42
CA THR A 225 -1.87 -23.50 1.07
C THR A 225 -3.07 -24.37 1.48
N PRO A 226 -2.88 -25.68 1.72
CA PRO A 226 -3.95 -26.60 2.06
C PRO A 226 -4.80 -26.16 3.25
N ASN A 227 -6.08 -26.56 3.19
CA ASN A 227 -7.28 -25.86 3.67
C ASN A 227 -7.85 -24.85 2.68
N CYS A 228 -7.07 -24.28 1.75
CA CYS A 228 -7.51 -23.67 0.48
C CYS A 228 -8.82 -22.84 0.51
N ASP A 229 -9.16 -22.25 1.66
CA ASP A 229 -10.49 -21.73 1.92
C ASP A 229 -10.77 -20.55 0.99
N GLU A 230 -11.89 -20.60 0.27
CA GLU A 230 -12.34 -19.51 -0.59
C GLU A 230 -12.93 -18.36 0.24
N GLY A 231 -12.84 -17.14 -0.30
CA GLY A 231 -13.33 -15.92 0.35
C GLY A 231 -12.23 -14.96 0.79
N VAL A 232 -10.99 -15.20 0.41
CA VAL A 232 -9.88 -14.28 0.68
C VAL A 232 -9.98 -13.07 -0.25
N ILE A 233 -9.97 -11.86 0.31
CA ILE A 233 -9.94 -10.60 -0.43
C ILE A 233 -8.49 -10.29 -0.81
N TRP A 234 -8.11 -10.62 -2.04
CA TRP A 234 -6.75 -10.44 -2.53
C TRP A 234 -6.48 -9.03 -3.03
N THR A 235 -5.32 -8.50 -2.67
CA THR A 235 -4.77 -7.24 -3.17
C THR A 235 -3.35 -7.49 -3.65
N ILE A 236 -3.11 -7.43 -4.97
CA ILE A 236 -1.77 -7.63 -5.55
C ILE A 236 -1.21 -6.28 -6.01
N PHE A 237 -0.15 -5.81 -5.36
CA PHE A 237 0.47 -4.53 -5.70
C PHE A 237 1.25 -4.62 -7.01
N LYS A 238 1.16 -3.56 -7.84
CA LYS A 238 1.72 -3.58 -9.20
C LYS A 238 3.24 -3.38 -9.24
N ASP A 239 3.76 -2.59 -8.31
CA ASP A 239 5.19 -2.29 -8.23
C ASP A 239 5.87 -3.35 -7.36
N PRO A 240 6.93 -4.01 -7.85
CA PRO A 240 7.66 -5.01 -7.07
C PRO A 240 8.62 -4.35 -6.07
N ILE A 241 8.86 -5.03 -4.96
CA ILE A 241 9.97 -4.74 -4.04
C ILE A 241 11.26 -5.13 -4.75
N LYS A 242 12.26 -4.24 -4.78
CA LYS A 242 13.57 -4.53 -5.34
C LYS A 242 14.49 -5.03 -4.22
N VAL A 243 15.04 -6.23 -4.37
CA VAL A 243 15.94 -6.87 -3.41
C VAL A 243 17.11 -7.45 -4.17
N SER A 244 18.33 -7.27 -3.65
CA SER A 244 19.53 -7.78 -4.29
C SER A 244 19.55 -9.31 -4.36
N GLN A 245 20.15 -9.83 -5.43
CA GLN A 245 20.21 -11.28 -5.70
C GLN A 245 20.81 -12.07 -4.53
N ASP A 246 21.88 -11.56 -3.92
CA ASP A 246 22.57 -12.20 -2.81
C ASP A 246 21.67 -12.41 -1.58
N LEU A 247 20.71 -11.51 -1.34
CA LEU A 247 19.76 -11.64 -0.23
C LEU A 247 18.62 -12.61 -0.56
N ILE A 248 18.16 -12.64 -1.82
CA ILE A 248 17.16 -13.61 -2.28
C ILE A 248 17.73 -15.04 -2.20
N ASP A 249 18.98 -15.23 -2.63
CA ASP A 249 19.61 -16.54 -2.68
C ASP A 249 19.77 -17.18 -1.28
N LEU A 250 19.83 -16.38 -0.20
CA LEU A 250 19.87 -16.88 1.18
C LEU A 250 18.66 -17.75 1.54
N PHE A 251 17.46 -17.44 1.00
CA PHE A 251 16.26 -18.27 1.22
C PHE A 251 16.40 -19.67 0.65
N THR A 252 17.28 -19.89 -0.32
CA THR A 252 17.46 -21.19 -0.97
C THR A 252 18.75 -21.90 -0.59
N THR A 253 19.62 -21.24 0.16
CA THR A 253 20.95 -21.76 0.56
C THR A 253 21.09 -21.91 2.07
N THR A 254 20.23 -21.28 2.87
CA THR A 254 20.37 -21.24 4.33
C THR A 254 19.27 -22.01 5.06
N VAL A 255 18.07 -22.12 4.48
CA VAL A 255 16.90 -22.66 5.19
C VAL A 255 16.47 -24.04 4.67
N TYR A 256 16.11 -24.91 5.59
CA TYR A 256 15.82 -26.32 5.40
C TYR A 256 14.37 -26.64 5.83
N ILE A 257 13.77 -27.63 5.19
CA ILE A 257 12.35 -27.99 5.42
C ILE A 257 12.11 -28.77 6.73
N ASN A 258 13.16 -29.29 7.36
CA ASN A 258 13.12 -30.04 8.63
C ASN A 258 14.51 -30.13 9.28
N LYS A 259 14.60 -30.74 10.47
CA LYS A 259 15.82 -30.87 11.29
C LYS A 259 16.67 -32.14 11.03
N THR A 260 16.33 -32.94 10.02
CA THR A 260 17.07 -34.19 9.75
C THR A 260 18.43 -33.92 9.12
N SER A 261 19.39 -34.82 9.29
CA SER A 261 20.75 -34.68 8.76
C SER A 261 20.82 -34.56 7.23
N ASN A 262 19.82 -35.10 6.52
CA ASN A 262 19.70 -35.05 5.06
C ASN A 262 18.51 -34.16 4.62
N SER A 263 18.13 -33.20 5.45
CA SER A 263 17.04 -32.29 5.15
C SER A 263 17.34 -31.51 3.87
N PRO A 264 16.44 -31.47 2.89
CA PRO A 264 16.65 -30.65 1.70
C PRO A 264 16.46 -29.16 2.04
N LEU A 265 17.16 -28.32 1.28
CA LEU A 265 16.94 -26.88 1.27
C LEU A 265 15.51 -26.57 0.84
N MET A 266 14.94 -25.55 1.45
CA MET A 266 13.58 -25.10 1.17
C MET A 266 13.59 -24.28 -0.13
N THR A 267 13.05 -24.86 -1.19
CA THR A 267 12.95 -24.25 -2.52
C THR A 267 11.59 -24.53 -3.13
N ASN A 268 11.18 -23.71 -4.10
CA ASN A 268 9.91 -23.85 -4.83
C ASN A 268 8.70 -23.94 -3.89
N THR A 269 8.59 -23.00 -2.97
CA THR A 269 7.55 -22.95 -1.93
C THR A 269 6.29 -22.22 -2.41
N PHE A 270 5.85 -22.45 -3.65
CA PHE A 270 4.72 -21.77 -4.26
C PHE A 270 3.74 -22.75 -4.92
N ARG A 271 2.46 -22.42 -4.87
CA ARG A 271 1.39 -23.12 -5.57
C ARG A 271 1.32 -22.64 -7.03
N GLY A 272 1.04 -23.55 -7.96
CA GLY A 272 0.74 -23.20 -9.34
C GLY A 272 -0.51 -22.33 -9.50
N VAL A 273 -0.56 -21.54 -10.58
CA VAL A 273 -1.72 -20.69 -10.90
C VAL A 273 -2.98 -21.52 -11.12
N GLN A 274 -4.10 -21.00 -10.63
CA GLN A 274 -5.41 -21.62 -10.69
C GLN A 274 -6.27 -20.95 -11.77
N PRO A 275 -7.24 -21.66 -12.37
CA PRO A 275 -8.12 -21.08 -13.37
C PRO A 275 -8.93 -19.88 -12.85
N ILE A 276 -9.10 -18.86 -13.69
CA ILE A 276 -9.84 -17.64 -13.32
C ILE A 276 -11.34 -17.88 -13.13
N ASN A 277 -11.92 -18.88 -13.82
CA ASN A 277 -13.31 -19.34 -13.69
C ASN A 277 -14.36 -18.21 -13.70
N GLY A 278 -14.20 -17.24 -14.62
CA GLY A 278 -15.15 -16.13 -14.78
C GLY A 278 -15.05 -15.03 -13.72
N ARG A 279 -14.16 -15.17 -12.72
CA ARG A 279 -13.90 -14.10 -11.74
C ARG A 279 -13.31 -12.87 -12.43
N ILE A 280 -13.71 -11.70 -11.96
CA ILE A 280 -13.24 -10.42 -12.49
C ILE A 280 -12.10 -9.92 -11.61
N VAL A 281 -10.96 -9.65 -12.23
CA VAL A 281 -9.89 -8.87 -11.61
C VAL A 281 -10.17 -7.39 -11.84
N MET A 282 -10.20 -6.63 -10.76
CA MET A 282 -10.43 -5.19 -10.77
C MET A 282 -9.15 -4.41 -10.51
N SER A 283 -9.08 -3.17 -10.98
CA SER A 283 -8.02 -2.23 -10.58
C SER A 283 -8.58 -0.81 -10.55
N GLN A 284 -7.88 0.09 -9.85
CA GLN A 284 -8.23 1.51 -9.84
C GLN A 284 -8.24 2.03 -11.28
N ILE A 285 -9.11 3.00 -11.60
CA ILE A 285 -8.97 3.75 -12.84
C ILE A 285 -7.56 4.35 -12.88
N ALA A 286 -6.83 4.12 -13.97
CA ALA A 286 -5.56 4.80 -14.24
C ALA A 286 -5.79 6.30 -14.12
N GLY A 287 -5.36 6.89 -13.00
CA GLY A 287 -5.94 8.16 -12.60
C GLY A 287 -5.71 9.23 -13.64
N THR A 288 -6.82 9.82 -14.09
CA THR A 288 -6.86 10.84 -15.13
C THR A 288 -5.86 11.94 -14.82
N LYS A 289 -4.92 12.18 -15.73
CA LYS A 289 -4.07 13.36 -15.69
C LYS A 289 -4.88 14.51 -16.28
N ILE A 290 -5.43 15.36 -15.43
CA ILE A 290 -6.19 16.52 -15.89
C ILE A 290 -5.24 17.71 -15.99
N THR A 291 -5.13 18.26 -17.20
CA THR A 291 -4.32 19.47 -17.48
C THR A 291 -5.23 20.56 -18.02
N GLY A 292 -5.40 21.64 -17.27
CA GLY A 292 -6.02 22.87 -17.75
C GLY A 292 -4.97 23.87 -18.16
N LEU A 293 -4.97 24.30 -19.43
CA LEU A 293 -4.04 25.27 -19.99
C LEU A 293 -4.79 26.53 -20.43
N LEU A 294 -4.39 27.69 -19.91
CA LEU A 294 -4.94 29.00 -20.29
C LEU A 294 -3.81 30.00 -20.50
N MET A 295 -3.64 30.46 -21.75
CA MET A 295 -2.55 31.36 -22.17
C MET A 295 -3.05 32.47 -23.11
N PRO A 296 -4.00 33.34 -22.70
CA PRO A 296 -4.46 34.43 -23.55
C PRO A 296 -3.40 35.54 -23.66
N THR A 297 -3.25 36.14 -24.83
CA THR A 297 -2.34 37.25 -25.10
C THR A 297 -2.82 38.57 -24.48
N SER A 298 -4.12 38.87 -24.57
CA SER A 298 -4.72 40.05 -23.92
C SER A 298 -6.14 39.76 -23.46
N ALA A 299 -6.45 40.06 -22.21
CA ALA A 299 -7.80 39.93 -21.69
C ALA A 299 -8.07 40.93 -20.56
N ASN A 300 -9.25 41.55 -20.51
CA ASN A 300 -9.61 42.35 -19.32
C ASN A 300 -9.67 41.45 -18.06
N LYS A 301 -10.20 40.23 -18.20
CA LYS A 301 -10.28 39.23 -17.13
C LYS A 301 -9.88 37.85 -17.66
N THR A 302 -8.97 37.18 -16.96
CA THR A 302 -8.65 35.76 -17.16
C THR A 302 -9.14 34.99 -15.94
N SER A 303 -10.05 34.02 -16.13
CA SER A 303 -10.61 33.21 -15.05
C SER A 303 -10.51 31.71 -15.39
N ALA A 304 -10.00 30.92 -14.46
CA ALA A 304 -9.92 29.47 -14.57
C ALA A 304 -10.60 28.80 -13.38
N ILE A 305 -11.48 27.83 -13.65
CA ILE A 305 -12.10 26.99 -12.62
C ILE A 305 -11.80 25.53 -12.98
N ILE A 306 -11.01 24.86 -12.14
CA ILE A 306 -10.59 23.46 -12.34
C ILE A 306 -11.01 22.68 -11.10
N MET A 307 -12.08 21.89 -11.25
CA MET A 307 -12.74 21.18 -10.14
C MET A 307 -13.02 19.71 -10.49
N PRO A 308 -12.00 18.89 -10.74
CA PRO A 308 -12.23 17.48 -11.03
C PRO A 308 -12.64 16.71 -9.78
N THR A 309 -13.53 15.75 -9.95
CA THR A 309 -14.01 14.87 -8.86
C THR A 309 -12.93 13.90 -8.41
N SER A 310 -12.20 13.27 -9.33
CA SER A 310 -11.07 12.40 -9.02
C SER A 310 -9.99 12.47 -10.10
N ALA A 311 -8.73 12.63 -9.71
CA ALA A 311 -7.60 12.67 -10.63
C ALA A 311 -6.30 12.31 -9.91
N ASN A 312 -5.54 11.33 -10.39
CA ASN A 312 -4.22 11.05 -9.79
C ASN A 312 -3.29 12.28 -9.86
N LYS A 313 -3.37 13.05 -10.96
CA LYS A 313 -2.66 14.33 -11.08
C LYS A 313 -3.55 15.42 -11.67
N THR A 314 -3.71 16.51 -10.94
CA THR A 314 -4.32 17.75 -11.45
C THR A 314 -3.22 18.77 -11.70
N THR A 315 -3.11 19.25 -12.94
CA THR A 315 -2.18 20.33 -13.33
C THR A 315 -2.94 21.50 -13.92
N ALA A 316 -2.72 22.70 -13.39
CA ALA A 316 -3.28 23.94 -13.91
C ALA A 316 -2.14 24.88 -14.31
N ILE A 317 -2.12 25.32 -15.57
CA ILE A 317 -1.12 26.27 -16.09
C ILE A 317 -1.87 27.48 -16.63
N ILE A 318 -1.68 28.62 -15.98
CA ILE A 318 -2.38 29.88 -16.28
C ILE A 318 -1.33 30.97 -16.47
N MET A 319 -1.09 31.36 -17.72
CA MET A 319 0.02 32.27 -18.10
C MET A 319 -0.46 33.29 -19.13
N PRO A 320 -1.34 34.24 -18.75
CA PRO A 320 -1.74 35.29 -19.67
C PRO A 320 -0.60 36.30 -19.87
N THR A 321 -0.46 36.86 -21.07
CA THR A 321 0.56 37.90 -21.34
C THR A 321 0.14 39.24 -20.72
N SER A 322 -1.10 39.68 -20.90
CA SER A 322 -1.63 40.87 -20.25
C SER A 322 -3.07 40.66 -19.76
N ALA A 323 -3.33 40.95 -18.49
CA ALA A 323 -4.69 40.97 -17.98
C ALA A 323 -4.92 41.89 -16.79
N ASN A 324 -5.95 42.74 -16.81
CA ASN A 324 -6.26 43.59 -15.66
C ASN A 324 -6.54 42.72 -14.40
N LYS A 325 -7.26 41.60 -14.54
CA LYS A 325 -7.47 40.62 -13.45
C LYS A 325 -7.23 39.18 -13.90
N THR A 326 -6.39 38.46 -13.16
CA THR A 326 -6.20 37.00 -13.30
C THR A 326 -6.74 36.28 -12.07
N THR A 327 -7.68 35.35 -12.24
CA THR A 327 -8.27 34.55 -11.15
C THR A 327 -8.16 33.06 -11.46
N ALA A 328 -7.63 32.28 -10.52
CA ALA A 328 -7.56 30.83 -10.60
C ALA A 328 -8.23 30.19 -9.40
N SER A 329 -9.18 29.29 -9.63
CA SER A 329 -9.83 28.45 -8.62
C SER A 329 -9.58 26.99 -8.95
N ILE A 330 -8.76 26.32 -8.15
CA ILE A 330 -8.33 24.93 -8.36
C ILE A 330 -8.74 24.13 -7.12
N LYS A 331 -9.82 23.35 -7.24
CA LYS A 331 -10.47 22.68 -6.11
C LYS A 331 -10.83 21.23 -6.49
N PRO A 332 -9.84 20.35 -6.71
CA PRO A 332 -10.12 18.93 -6.96
C PRO A 332 -10.64 18.25 -5.69
N THR A 333 -11.57 17.32 -5.82
CA THR A 333 -12.13 16.58 -4.68
C THR A 333 -11.15 15.51 -4.18
N SER A 334 -10.56 14.71 -5.07
CA SER A 334 -9.46 13.81 -4.72
C SER A 334 -8.34 13.83 -5.75
N ALA A 335 -7.11 14.12 -5.29
CA ALA A 335 -5.94 14.04 -6.15
C ALA A 335 -4.63 13.75 -5.43
N ASN A 336 -3.95 12.67 -5.80
CA ASN A 336 -2.63 12.33 -5.24
C ASN A 336 -1.63 13.49 -5.39
N LYS A 337 -1.61 14.15 -6.56
CA LYS A 337 -0.80 15.36 -6.80
C LYS A 337 -1.61 16.50 -7.41
N THR A 338 -1.58 17.67 -6.79
CA THR A 338 -2.11 18.93 -7.35
C THR A 338 -0.96 19.89 -7.65
N THR A 339 -0.85 20.37 -8.89
CA THR A 339 0.15 21.34 -9.34
C THR A 339 -0.53 22.55 -9.97
N ALA A 340 -0.25 23.75 -9.46
CA ALA A 340 -0.75 25.01 -10.03
C ALA A 340 0.42 25.92 -10.40
N ILE A 341 0.47 26.36 -11.65
CA ILE A 341 1.47 27.29 -12.17
C ILE A 341 0.71 28.52 -12.70
N ILE A 342 0.85 29.65 -12.00
CA ILE A 342 0.15 30.89 -12.32
C ILE A 342 1.22 31.97 -12.52
N LYS A 343 1.46 32.33 -13.78
CA LYS A 343 2.58 33.20 -14.17
C LYS A 343 2.13 34.23 -15.22
N PRO A 344 1.27 35.20 -14.88
CA PRO A 344 0.93 36.26 -15.80
C PRO A 344 2.14 37.18 -16.03
N THR A 345 2.32 37.69 -17.24
CA THR A 345 3.40 38.65 -17.53
C THR A 345 3.04 40.04 -16.98
N SER A 346 1.85 40.57 -17.24
CA SER A 346 1.36 41.77 -16.57
C SER A 346 -0.07 41.60 -16.07
N ALA A 347 -0.31 41.88 -14.78
CA ALA A 347 -1.67 41.91 -14.26
C ALA A 347 -1.89 42.83 -13.06
N ASN A 348 -2.86 43.74 -13.15
CA ASN A 348 -3.17 44.66 -12.05
C ASN A 348 -3.53 43.89 -10.75
N LYS A 349 -4.32 42.81 -10.87
CA LYS A 349 -4.64 41.91 -9.76
C LYS A 349 -4.52 40.44 -10.15
N THR A 350 -3.75 39.67 -9.37
CA THR A 350 -3.67 38.21 -9.47
C THR A 350 -4.27 37.56 -8.22
N THR A 351 -5.23 36.66 -8.38
CA THR A 351 -5.88 35.91 -7.30
C THR A 351 -5.80 34.41 -7.58
N ALA A 352 -5.28 33.63 -6.62
CA ALA A 352 -5.20 32.18 -6.72
C ALA A 352 -5.83 31.52 -5.49
N ILE A 353 -6.76 30.59 -5.72
CA ILE A 353 -7.43 29.78 -4.70
C ILE A 353 -7.14 28.32 -5.05
N ILE A 354 -6.37 27.64 -4.21
CA ILE A 354 -5.95 26.24 -4.43
C ILE A 354 -6.35 25.46 -3.17
N MET A 355 -7.42 24.67 -3.29
CA MET A 355 -8.08 24.03 -2.15
C MET A 355 -8.51 22.59 -2.49
N PRO A 356 -7.56 21.64 -2.67
CA PRO A 356 -7.93 20.25 -2.85
C PRO A 356 -8.57 19.67 -1.57
N THR A 357 -9.64 18.88 -1.73
CA THR A 357 -10.36 18.20 -0.63
C THR A 357 -9.71 16.89 -0.17
N SER A 358 -8.74 16.36 -0.92
CA SER A 358 -7.77 15.36 -0.44
C SER A 358 -6.59 15.29 -1.40
N ALA A 359 -5.36 15.49 -0.90
CA ALA A 359 -4.19 15.40 -1.77
C ALA A 359 -2.88 15.10 -1.04
N ASN A 360 -2.16 14.04 -1.43
CA ASN A 360 -0.86 13.73 -0.83
C ASN A 360 0.14 14.88 -1.03
N LYS A 361 0.27 15.38 -2.27
CA LYS A 361 1.19 16.49 -2.58
C LYS A 361 0.49 17.66 -3.28
N THR A 362 0.59 18.84 -2.68
CA THR A 362 0.15 20.09 -3.31
C THR A 362 1.35 20.98 -3.62
N THR A 363 1.49 21.44 -4.86
CA THR A 363 2.53 22.38 -5.30
C THR A 363 1.90 23.57 -6.00
N ALA A 364 2.17 24.77 -5.52
CA ALA A 364 1.69 26.02 -6.11
C ALA A 364 2.88 26.95 -6.41
N SER A 365 2.99 27.40 -7.67
CA SER A 365 3.94 28.40 -8.12
C SER A 365 3.18 29.60 -8.68
N ILE A 366 3.22 30.70 -7.96
CA ILE A 366 2.54 31.95 -8.31
C ILE A 366 3.61 33.02 -8.50
N LYS A 367 3.94 33.33 -9.75
CA LYS A 367 5.11 34.15 -10.11
C LYS A 367 4.76 35.20 -11.17
N PRO A 368 3.85 36.16 -10.91
CA PRO A 368 3.56 37.21 -11.87
C PRO A 368 4.81 38.06 -12.12
N THR A 369 5.03 38.49 -13.37
CA THR A 369 6.17 39.37 -13.68
C THR A 369 5.89 40.79 -13.19
N SER A 370 4.74 41.39 -13.51
CA SER A 370 4.30 42.65 -12.90
C SER A 370 2.87 42.57 -12.40
N ALA A 371 2.63 42.94 -11.14
CA ALA A 371 1.27 43.01 -10.60
C ALA A 371 1.10 43.96 -9.43
N ASN A 372 0.11 44.87 -9.46
CA ASN A 372 -0.13 45.75 -8.32
C ASN A 372 -0.51 44.93 -7.08
N LYS A 373 -1.44 43.98 -7.18
CA LYS A 373 -1.82 43.12 -6.06
C LYS A 373 -1.80 41.63 -6.39
N THR A 374 -1.08 40.85 -5.60
CA THR A 374 -1.10 39.39 -5.64
C THR A 374 -1.73 38.82 -4.37
N THR A 375 -2.76 37.99 -4.52
CA THR A 375 -3.44 37.31 -3.42
C THR A 375 -3.47 35.80 -3.67
N ALA A 376 -3.00 35.02 -2.71
CA ALA A 376 -2.99 33.56 -2.79
C ALA A 376 -3.59 32.93 -1.52
N SER A 377 -4.51 32.00 -1.71
CA SER A 377 -5.07 31.14 -0.67
C SER A 377 -4.81 29.69 -1.06
N ILE A 378 -3.99 28.98 -0.27
CA ILE A 378 -3.61 27.60 -0.52
C ILE A 378 -3.97 26.79 0.72
N LYS A 379 -5.06 26.03 0.66
CA LYS A 379 -5.62 25.31 1.82
C LYS A 379 -6.04 23.89 1.41
N PRO A 380 -5.09 22.97 1.24
CA PRO A 380 -5.39 21.54 1.07
C PRO A 380 -5.89 20.93 2.39
N THR A 381 -6.72 19.88 2.33
CA THR A 381 -7.17 19.14 3.53
C THR A 381 -7.52 17.72 3.12
N PRO A 382 -7.00 16.63 3.72
CA PRO A 382 -5.67 16.49 4.32
C PRO A 382 -4.58 16.37 3.24
N ALA A 383 -3.34 16.79 3.56
CA ALA A 383 -2.18 16.64 2.68
C ALA A 383 -0.91 16.23 3.43
N THR A 384 -0.11 15.33 2.83
CA THR A 384 1.16 14.91 3.44
C THR A 384 2.25 15.96 3.22
N LYS A 385 2.30 16.60 2.05
CA LYS A 385 3.27 17.66 1.72
C LYS A 385 2.65 18.82 0.95
N THR A 386 2.89 20.04 1.42
CA THR A 386 2.49 21.27 0.72
C THR A 386 3.71 22.15 0.43
N THR A 387 3.87 22.54 -0.83
CA THR A 387 4.91 23.48 -1.28
C THR A 387 4.24 24.69 -1.94
N ALA A 388 4.49 25.88 -1.41
CA ALA A 388 3.95 27.13 -1.93
C ALA A 388 5.08 28.12 -2.22
N ILE A 389 5.21 28.53 -3.48
CA ILE A 389 6.16 29.54 -3.93
C ILE A 389 5.36 30.71 -4.49
N ILE A 390 5.40 31.84 -3.79
CA ILE A 390 4.76 33.09 -4.23
C ILE A 390 5.86 34.14 -4.34
N LYS A 391 6.25 34.46 -5.58
CA LYS A 391 7.42 35.30 -5.86
C LYS A 391 7.14 36.23 -7.05
N PRO A 392 6.34 37.30 -6.87
CA PRO A 392 6.19 38.31 -7.92
C PRO A 392 7.54 38.96 -8.25
N THR A 393 7.77 39.32 -9.52
CA THR A 393 8.99 40.06 -9.91
C THR A 393 8.86 41.55 -9.56
N SER A 394 7.66 42.16 -9.72
CA SER A 394 7.32 43.47 -9.19
C SER A 394 5.87 43.50 -8.68
N ALA A 395 5.65 43.84 -7.40
CA ALA A 395 4.30 43.98 -6.87
C ALA A 395 4.16 44.94 -5.69
N THR A 396 3.13 45.80 -5.74
CA THR A 396 2.87 46.78 -4.66
C THR A 396 2.34 46.14 -3.37
N LYS A 397 1.64 45.00 -3.48
CA LYS A 397 1.13 44.26 -2.31
C LYS A 397 1.01 42.77 -2.58
N THR A 398 1.55 41.96 -1.67
CA THR A 398 1.41 40.49 -1.68
C THR A 398 0.77 40.00 -0.39
N THR A 399 -0.29 39.18 -0.51
CA THR A 399 -0.97 38.55 0.62
C THR A 399 -1.08 37.04 0.39
N GLY A 400 -0.55 36.23 1.32
CA GLY A 400 -0.62 34.77 1.26
C GLY A 400 -1.26 34.20 2.52
N LEU A 401 -2.45 33.60 2.39
CA LEU A 401 -3.17 32.94 3.49
C LEU A 401 -2.60 31.53 3.74
N LYS A 402 -2.58 31.14 5.02
CA LYS A 402 -1.89 29.97 5.59
C LYS A 402 -2.51 28.63 5.12
N PRO A 403 -1.70 27.61 4.72
CA PRO A 403 -2.18 26.24 4.60
C PRO A 403 -2.56 25.70 5.98
N LYS A 404 -3.80 25.23 6.12
CA LYS A 404 -4.26 24.53 7.32
C LYS A 404 -4.00 23.04 7.08
N LEU A 405 -3.13 22.46 7.91
CA LEU A 405 -2.73 21.05 7.97
C LEU A 405 -2.00 20.46 6.74
N GLY A 406 -0.71 20.21 6.92
CA GLY A 406 0.03 19.14 6.25
C GLY A 406 1.32 18.81 7.00
N LEU A 407 1.72 17.53 7.03
CA LEU A 407 2.83 17.02 7.84
C LEU A 407 4.17 17.75 7.58
N LYS A 408 4.40 18.22 6.34
CA LYS A 408 5.56 19.05 5.95
C LYS A 408 5.14 20.20 5.03
N THR A 409 5.34 21.44 5.45
CA THR A 409 5.01 22.65 4.67
C THR A 409 6.26 23.47 4.36
N THR A 410 6.53 23.73 3.08
CA THR A 410 7.62 24.63 2.62
C THR A 410 7.02 25.89 2.00
N ARG A 411 7.43 27.06 2.48
CA ARG A 411 6.95 28.37 2.02
C ARG A 411 8.13 29.24 1.58
N ILE A 412 8.05 29.79 0.38
CA ILE A 412 8.98 30.83 -0.09
C ILE A 412 8.15 32.04 -0.49
N LEU A 413 8.29 33.12 0.27
CA LEU A 413 7.81 34.46 -0.08
C LEU A 413 9.03 35.36 -0.27
N LYS A 414 9.17 35.98 -1.45
CA LYS A 414 10.16 37.03 -1.66
C LYS A 414 9.45 38.26 -2.26
N PRO A 415 9.35 39.39 -1.55
CA PRO A 415 8.76 40.61 -2.09
C PRO A 415 9.74 41.33 -3.04
N ALA A 416 9.20 42.08 -3.98
CA ALA A 416 9.90 43.10 -4.74
C ALA A 416 9.28 44.45 -4.35
N SER A 417 10.01 45.21 -3.53
CA SER A 417 9.77 46.63 -3.14
C SER A 417 8.35 46.99 -2.65
N THR A 418 8.23 47.24 -1.33
CA THR A 418 7.13 47.88 -0.55
C THR A 418 5.95 47.02 -0.05
N ALA A 419 5.57 47.31 1.22
CA ALA A 419 4.44 46.86 2.05
C ALA A 419 3.94 45.39 1.95
N THR A 420 4.46 44.51 2.81
CA THR A 420 3.86 43.19 3.10
C THR A 420 2.97 43.27 4.34
N THR A 421 1.67 42.97 4.22
CA THR A 421 0.78 42.76 5.38
C THR A 421 0.57 41.26 5.58
N LEU A 422 1.12 40.70 6.65
CA LEU A 422 0.83 39.35 7.13
C LEU A 422 -0.42 39.43 8.03
N SER A 423 -1.58 38.99 7.56
CA SER A 423 -2.74 38.85 8.45
C SER A 423 -2.55 37.61 9.32
N GLN A 424 -2.35 37.83 10.62
CA GLN A 424 -2.23 36.82 11.67
C GLN A 424 -3.56 36.07 11.79
N ALA A 425 -3.52 34.74 11.73
CA ALA A 425 -4.65 33.88 12.09
C ALA A 425 -4.14 32.85 13.10
N TYR A 426 -4.82 32.81 14.25
CA TYR A 426 -4.55 32.07 15.48
C TYR A 426 -3.81 30.73 15.30
N ILE A 427 -2.80 30.51 16.15
CA ILE A 427 -1.94 29.33 16.22
C ILE A 427 -2.38 28.46 17.40
N PHE A 428 -2.67 27.18 17.16
CA PHE A 428 -2.46 26.11 18.15
C PHE A 428 -1.17 25.38 17.77
N PRO A 429 -0.29 25.00 18.72
CA PRO A 429 1.08 24.58 18.42
C PRO A 429 1.15 23.07 18.12
N LEU A 430 2.03 22.71 17.17
CA LEU A 430 2.87 21.49 17.10
C LEU A 430 3.26 21.24 15.63
N SER A 431 4.36 21.86 15.17
CA SER A 431 5.19 21.43 14.03
C SER A 431 6.36 22.42 13.83
N VAL A 432 7.57 21.90 13.61
CA VAL A 432 8.81 22.64 13.34
C VAL A 432 8.67 23.49 12.07
N VAL A 433 8.84 24.82 12.20
CA VAL A 433 8.88 25.77 11.08
C VAL A 433 10.34 26.15 10.84
N MET A 434 10.94 25.66 9.75
CA MET A 434 12.24 26.17 9.29
C MET A 434 12.00 27.41 8.42
N LEU A 435 12.23 28.59 9.00
CA LEU A 435 12.12 29.88 8.32
C LEU A 435 13.50 30.29 7.81
N TYR A 436 13.77 30.18 6.52
CA TYR A 436 14.96 30.80 5.92
C TYR A 436 14.67 32.26 5.57
N VAL A 437 15.16 33.18 6.40
CA VAL A 437 15.31 34.59 6.03
C VAL A 437 16.67 34.74 5.36
N VAL A 438 16.70 34.82 4.04
CA VAL A 438 17.92 35.23 3.32
C VAL A 438 17.92 36.75 3.32
N LEU A 439 18.67 37.36 4.24
CA LEU A 439 19.06 38.76 4.10
C LEU A 439 20.00 38.87 2.89
N SER A 440 19.67 39.77 1.97
CA SER A 440 20.62 40.30 1.00
C SER A 440 21.06 41.65 1.57
N LEU A 441 22.38 41.87 1.65
CA LEU A 441 23.01 43.11 2.11
C LEU A 441 22.42 44.36 1.45
#